data_AF-A0AA95KCP4-F1
#
_entry.id   AF-A0AA95KCP4-F1
#
_cell.length_a   1.000
_cell.length_b   1.000
_cell.length_c   1.000
_cell.angle_alpha   90.00
_cell.angle_beta   90.00
_cell.angle_gamma   90.00
#
_symmetry.space_group_name_H-M   'P 1'
#
loop_
_entity.id
_entity.type
_entity.pdbx_description
1 polymer ?
#
loop_
_entity_poly.entity_id
_entity_poly.type
_entity_poly.pdbx_seq_one_letter_code
_entity_poly.pdbx_strand_id
1 'polypeptide(L)'
;MQKVTYTQFRAELANFLESMRNGESFIVTQKGKPDLIIQKTSNETNKSALNTNEIKKEISSLIKNANTSHISPEIVCGIKEMLNKLVGYLDSEEAKKVSQKLIDSAEIVKNNSESFEKALLLTQKKYAHIIKALEDK
;
A
#
# COMPACT_ATOMS: atom_id res chain seq x y z
N MET A 1 -27.46 9.01 12.27
CA MET A 1 -27.26 9.44 10.88
C MET A 1 -28.23 10.56 10.56
N GLN A 2 -27.72 11.76 10.34
CA GLN A 2 -28.53 12.93 10.01
C GLN A 2 -28.82 12.94 8.51
N LYS A 3 -30.07 13.25 8.13
CA LYS A 3 -30.46 13.47 6.73
C LYS A 3 -30.26 14.94 6.37
N VAL A 4 -29.61 15.20 5.25
CA VAL A 4 -29.27 16.55 4.78
C VAL A 4 -29.57 16.65 3.29
N THR A 5 -30.07 17.80 2.85
CA THR A 5 -30.28 18.04 1.42
C THR A 5 -28.96 18.34 0.72
N TYR A 6 -28.83 18.00 -0.56
CA TYR A 6 -27.66 18.32 -1.37
C TYR A 6 -27.31 19.82 -1.33
N THR A 7 -28.32 20.70 -1.32
CA THR A 7 -28.11 22.16 -1.28
C THR A 7 -27.44 22.60 0.01
N GLN A 8 -27.91 22.09 1.16
CA GLN A 8 -27.33 22.41 2.46
C GLN A 8 -25.94 21.78 2.62
N PHE A 9 -25.78 20.52 2.22
CA PHE A 9 -24.48 19.83 2.24
C PHE A 9 -23.42 20.58 1.41
N ARG A 10 -23.82 21.13 0.26
CA ARG A 10 -22.95 21.94 -0.59
C ARG A 10 -22.59 23.28 0.04
N ALA A 11 -23.53 23.95 0.70
CA ALA A 11 -23.32 25.26 1.31
C ALA A 11 -22.39 25.19 2.54
N GLU A 12 -22.51 24.12 3.34
CA GLU A 12 -21.79 23.95 4.60
C GLU A 12 -20.77 22.79 4.53
N LEU A 13 -20.21 22.53 3.34
CA LEU A 13 -19.37 21.36 3.08
C LEU A 13 -18.21 21.22 4.09
N ALA A 14 -17.58 22.33 4.46
CA ALA A 14 -16.47 22.34 5.42
C ALA A 14 -16.87 21.81 6.80
N ASN A 15 -18.04 22.23 7.30
CA ASN A 15 -18.55 21.78 8.60
C ASN A 15 -18.86 20.28 8.56
N PHE A 16 -19.50 19.80 7.50
CA PHE A 16 -19.80 18.38 7.34
C PHE A 16 -18.54 17.52 7.22
N LEU A 17 -17.49 18.00 6.54
CA LEU A 17 -16.20 17.31 6.47
C LEU A 17 -15.52 17.23 7.83
N GLU A 18 -15.57 18.30 8.63
CA GLU A 18 -15.01 18.31 9.99
C GLU A 18 -15.78 17.35 10.91
N SER A 19 -17.11 17.35 10.85
CA SER A 19 -17.97 16.37 11.51
C SER A 19 -17.64 14.93 11.08
N MET A 20 -17.42 14.69 9.79
CA MET A 20 -17.00 13.37 9.28
C MET A 20 -15.62 12.97 9.80
N ARG A 21 -14.71 13.92 9.99
CA ARG A 21 -13.38 13.68 10.60
C ARG A 21 -13.53 13.17 12.03
N ASN A 22 -14.49 13.72 12.77
CA ASN A 22 -14.85 13.32 14.13
C ASN A 22 -15.62 11.98 14.18
N GLY A 23 -16.01 11.42 13.03
CA GLY A 23 -16.64 10.10 12.92
C GLY A 23 -18.16 10.14 12.69
N GLU A 24 -18.74 11.31 12.42
CA GLU A 24 -20.16 11.41 12.11
C GLU A 24 -20.45 10.95 10.66
N SER A 25 -21.66 10.41 10.45
CA SER A 25 -22.14 9.94 9.15
C SER A 25 -23.47 10.59 8.77
N PHE A 26 -23.58 10.87 7.47
CA PHE A 26 -24.64 11.69 6.89
C PHE A 26 -25.33 10.97 5.73
N ILE A 27 -26.63 11.23 5.57
CA ILE A 27 -27.38 10.84 4.38
C ILE A 27 -27.65 12.10 3.57
N VAL A 28 -27.10 12.19 2.37
CA VAL A 28 -27.33 13.30 1.45
C VAL A 28 -28.42 12.94 0.46
N THR A 29 -29.50 13.72 0.44
CA THR A 29 -30.65 13.53 -0.45
C THR A 29 -30.63 14.52 -1.60
N GLN A 30 -31.03 14.08 -2.79
CA GLN A 30 -31.15 14.94 -3.97
C GLN A 30 -32.42 14.59 -4.76
N LYS A 31 -33.13 15.62 -5.27
CA LYS A 31 -34.33 15.42 -6.07
C LYS A 31 -34.01 14.59 -7.32
N GLY A 32 -34.75 13.49 -7.51
CA GLY A 32 -34.60 12.61 -8.68
C GLY A 32 -33.38 11.69 -8.65
N LYS A 33 -32.68 11.58 -7.51
CA LYS A 33 -31.55 10.66 -7.33
C LYS A 33 -31.70 9.85 -6.04
N PRO A 34 -31.09 8.66 -5.96
CA PRO A 34 -31.08 7.88 -4.73
C PRO A 34 -30.31 8.61 -3.61
N ASP A 35 -30.70 8.35 -2.37
CA ASP A 35 -30.04 8.85 -1.18
C ASP A 35 -28.60 8.33 -1.08
N LEU A 36 -27.65 9.21 -0.75
CA LEU A 36 -26.23 8.89 -0.64
C LEU A 36 -25.83 8.83 0.83
N ILE A 37 -25.27 7.69 1.26
CA ILE A 37 -24.69 7.55 2.60
C ILE A 37 -23.21 7.93 2.53
N ILE A 38 -22.84 9.00 3.24
CA ILE A 38 -21.46 9.47 3.34
C ILE A 38 -20.97 9.18 4.76
N GLN A 39 -19.93 8.37 4.83
CA GLN A 39 -19.29 7.96 6.08
C GLN A 39 -17.79 7.91 5.87
N LYS A 40 -17.03 8.15 6.93
CA LYS A 40 -15.58 7.93 6.92
C LYS A 40 -15.31 6.48 6.57
N THR A 41 -14.73 6.23 5.40
CA THR A 41 -14.08 4.96 5.14
C THR A 41 -12.83 4.97 5.99
N SER A 42 -12.92 4.39 7.20
CA SER A 42 -11.75 3.77 7.77
C SER A 42 -11.38 2.68 6.78
N ASN A 43 -10.54 3.04 5.80
CA ASN A 43 -9.70 2.08 5.15
C ASN A 43 -8.86 1.50 6.28
N GLU A 44 -9.41 0.51 6.97
CA GLU A 44 -8.68 -0.71 7.22
C GLU A 44 -8.35 -1.28 5.84
N THR A 45 -7.50 -0.56 5.07
CA THR A 45 -6.45 -1.24 4.35
C THR A 45 -5.91 -2.17 5.40
N ASN A 46 -6.10 -3.48 5.18
CA ASN A 46 -5.40 -4.50 5.91
C ASN A 46 -4.03 -3.93 6.25
N LYS A 47 -3.88 -3.48 7.50
CA LYS A 47 -2.59 -3.41 8.11
C LYS A 47 -2.25 -4.88 8.23
N SER A 48 -1.82 -5.49 7.12
CA SER A 48 -0.53 -6.15 7.18
C SER A 48 0.46 -5.03 7.53
N ALA A 49 0.37 -4.56 8.79
CA ALA A 49 1.55 -4.18 9.51
C ALA A 49 2.39 -5.42 9.32
N LEU A 50 3.33 -5.33 8.39
CA LEU A 50 4.33 -6.34 8.14
C LEU A 50 4.82 -6.73 9.52
N ASN A 51 4.30 -7.84 10.05
CA ASN A 51 4.46 -8.11 11.46
C ASN A 51 5.89 -8.61 11.55
N THR A 52 6.80 -7.68 11.85
CA THR A 52 8.23 -7.95 11.94
C THR A 52 8.47 -9.15 12.85
N ASN A 53 7.57 -9.40 13.81
CA ASN A 53 7.60 -10.56 14.68
C ASN A 53 7.26 -11.88 13.98
N GLU A 54 6.33 -11.90 13.01
CA GLU A 54 6.03 -13.07 12.19
C GLU A 54 7.19 -13.40 11.24
N ILE A 55 7.75 -12.38 10.58
CA ILE A 55 8.93 -12.55 9.71
C ILE A 55 10.14 -13.04 10.52
N LYS A 56 10.37 -12.49 11.71
CA LYS A 56 11.41 -12.98 12.63
C LYS A 56 11.18 -14.43 13.05
N LYS A 57 9.92 -14.82 13.26
CA LYS A 57 9.55 -16.19 13.64
C LYS A 57 9.82 -17.17 12.50
N GLU A 58 9.54 -16.78 11.25
CA GLU A 58 9.86 -17.58 10.06
C GLU A 58 11.37 -17.65 9.79
N ILE A 59 12.11 -16.54 9.90
CA ILE A 59 13.56 -16.55 9.74
C ILE A 59 14.21 -17.43 10.83
N SER A 60 13.69 -17.39 12.06
CA SER A 60 14.17 -18.24 13.16
C SER A 60 13.90 -19.72 12.93
N SER A 61 12.76 -20.09 12.31
CA SER A 61 12.48 -21.48 11.96
C SER A 61 13.34 -21.96 10.79
N LEU A 62 13.61 -21.10 9.80
CA LEU A 62 14.52 -21.36 8.69
C LEU A 62 15.97 -21.58 9.18
N ILE A 63 16.47 -20.76 10.12
CA ILE A 63 17.80 -20.94 10.73
C ILE A 63 17.88 -22.27 11.49
N LYS A 64 16.81 -22.67 12.21
CA LYS A 64 16.77 -23.96 12.90
C LYS A 64 16.80 -25.14 11.93
N ASN A 65 16.05 -25.06 10.84
CA ASN A 65 16.00 -26.10 9.81
C ASN A 65 17.30 -26.17 8.98
N ALA A 66 18.02 -25.06 8.82
CA ALA A 66 19.33 -25.03 8.19
C ALA A 66 20.39 -25.80 9.00
N ASN A 67 20.26 -25.87 10.34
CA ASN A 67 21.16 -26.65 11.19
C ASN A 67 20.87 -28.17 11.14
N THR A 68 19.69 -28.57 10.66
CA THR A 68 19.26 -29.98 10.60
C THR A 68 19.38 -30.58 9.21
N SER A 69 19.70 -29.79 8.19
CA SER A 69 19.86 -30.25 6.81
C SER A 69 21.31 -30.68 6.55
N HIS A 70 21.49 -31.74 5.75
CA HIS A 70 22.78 -32.32 5.32
C HIS A 70 23.56 -31.39 4.37
N ILE A 71 23.76 -30.13 4.77
CA ILE A 71 24.44 -29.08 4.01
C ILE A 71 25.80 -28.82 4.68
N SER A 72 26.83 -28.49 3.89
CA SER A 72 28.17 -28.20 4.41
C SER A 72 28.12 -27.14 5.53
N PRO A 73 28.81 -27.36 6.67
CA PRO A 73 28.80 -26.45 7.81
C PRO A 73 29.15 -24.99 7.46
N GLU A 74 30.02 -24.80 6.45
CA GLU A 74 30.44 -23.48 5.98
C GLU A 74 29.31 -22.72 5.27
N ILE A 75 28.48 -23.42 4.50
CA ILE A 75 27.32 -22.85 3.80
C ILE A 75 26.24 -22.47 4.82
N VAL A 76 26.00 -23.33 5.81
CA VAL A 76 25.05 -23.07 6.90
C VAL A 76 25.50 -21.84 7.71
N CYS A 77 26.80 -21.72 7.98
CA CYS A 77 27.36 -20.57 8.69
C CYS A 77 27.16 -19.26 7.90
N GLY A 78 27.46 -19.25 6.60
CA GLY A 78 27.25 -18.09 5.74
C GLY A 78 25.79 -17.65 5.63
N ILE A 79 24.86 -18.60 5.47
CA ILE A 79 23.42 -18.32 5.44
C ILE A 79 22.96 -17.75 6.79
N LYS A 80 23.44 -18.30 7.91
CA LYS A 80 23.10 -17.84 9.26
C LYS A 80 23.58 -16.41 9.51
N GLU A 81 24.81 -16.08 9.12
CA GLU A 81 25.33 -14.72 9.24
C GLU A 81 24.52 -13.72 8.42
N MET A 82 24.15 -14.10 7.18
CA MET A 82 23.33 -13.25 6.31
C MET A 82 21.93 -13.01 6.91
N LEU A 83 21.27 -14.07 7.40
CA LEU A 83 19.95 -13.96 8.01
C LEU A 83 19.96 -13.17 9.32
N ASN A 84 21.00 -13.32 10.15
CA ASN A 84 21.15 -12.52 11.36
C ASN A 84 21.36 -11.03 11.06
N LYS A 85 22.14 -10.70 10.01
CA LYS A 85 22.30 -9.32 9.55
C LYS A 85 20.97 -8.74 9.04
N LEU A 86 20.17 -9.53 8.34
CA LEU A 86 18.84 -9.13 7.87
C LEU A 86 17.90 -8.82 9.03
N VAL A 87 17.85 -9.70 10.05
CA VAL A 87 17.04 -9.47 11.25
C VAL A 87 17.47 -8.19 11.98
N GLY A 88 18.78 -7.96 12.12
CA GLY A 88 19.30 -6.72 12.71
C GLY A 88 18.95 -5.47 11.89
N TYR A 89 18.91 -5.58 10.56
CA TYR A 89 18.49 -4.49 9.68
C TYR A 89 17.00 -4.18 9.81
N LEU A 90 16.14 -5.19 9.95
CA LEU A 90 14.70 -4.99 10.19
C LEU A 90 14.43 -4.25 11.51
N ASP A 91 15.32 -4.37 12.48
CA ASP A 91 15.23 -3.67 13.77
C ASP A 91 15.81 -2.25 13.76
N SER A 92 16.53 -1.87 12.70
CA SER A 92 17.10 -0.54 12.58
C SER A 92 16.03 0.53 12.39
N GLU A 93 16.21 1.67 13.05
CA GLU A 93 15.34 2.84 12.86
C GLU A 93 15.45 3.38 11.42
N GLU A 94 16.58 3.17 10.75
CA GLU A 94 16.75 3.46 9.33
C GLU A 94 15.84 2.64 8.43
N ALA A 95 15.69 1.33 8.68
CA ALA A 95 14.81 0.47 7.87
C ALA A 95 13.33 0.85 8.04
N LYS A 96 12.90 1.17 9.27
CA LYS A 96 11.55 1.68 9.53
C LYS A 96 11.30 3.01 8.82
N LYS A 97 12.30 3.89 8.80
CA LYS A 97 12.22 5.19 8.13
C LYS A 97 12.19 5.06 6.60
N VAL A 98 12.93 4.09 6.04
CA VAL A 98 12.89 3.77 4.60
C VAL A 98 11.56 3.13 4.22
N SER A 99 11.04 2.19 5.01
CA SER A 99 9.72 1.62 4.76
C SER A 99 8.62 2.67 4.84
N GLN A 100 8.70 3.60 5.79
CA GLN A 100 7.73 4.69 5.90
C GLN A 100 7.79 5.62 4.68
N LYS A 101 8.99 6.04 4.25
CA LYS A 101 9.17 6.84 3.04
C LYS A 101 8.68 6.14 1.77
N LEU A 102 8.86 4.81 1.68
CA LEU A 102 8.34 4.03 0.56
C LEU A 102 6.81 3.98 0.56
N ILE A 103 6.18 3.80 1.72
CA ILE A 103 4.73 3.84 1.88
C ILE A 103 4.19 5.22 1.48
N ASP A 104 4.79 6.30 2.00
CA ASP A 104 4.39 7.68 1.71
C ASP A 104 4.56 7.98 0.20
N SER A 105 5.63 7.51 -0.42
CA SER A 105 5.86 7.68 -1.87
C SER A 105 4.90 6.85 -2.72
N ALA A 106 4.53 5.64 -2.27
CA ALA A 106 3.55 4.80 -2.96
C ALA A 106 2.13 5.39 -2.89
N GLU A 107 1.81 6.13 -1.83
CA GLU A 107 0.54 6.85 -1.69
C GLU A 107 0.46 8.02 -2.69
N ILE A 108 1.57 8.73 -2.90
CA ILE A 108 1.69 9.79 -3.92
C ILE A 108 1.60 9.21 -5.35
N VAL A 109 2.22 8.05 -5.59
CA VAL A 109 2.18 7.37 -6.89
C VAL A 109 0.79 6.78 -7.17
N LYS A 110 0.05 6.29 -6.15
CA LYS A 110 -1.33 5.82 -6.34
C LYS A 110 -2.28 6.92 -6.81
N ASN A 111 -2.13 8.15 -6.32
CA ASN A 111 -2.94 9.28 -6.77
C ASN A 111 -2.60 9.75 -8.19
N ASN A 112 -1.40 9.42 -8.67
CA ASN A 112 -0.96 9.69 -10.05
C ASN A 112 -1.00 8.45 -10.94
N SER A 113 -1.53 7.31 -10.48
CA SER A 113 -1.48 6.05 -11.21
C SER A 113 -2.25 6.13 -12.53
N GLU A 114 -3.38 6.85 -12.55
CA GLU A 114 -4.13 7.10 -13.78
C GLU A 114 -3.34 7.94 -14.79
N SER A 115 -2.53 8.90 -14.33
CA SER A 115 -1.65 9.72 -15.16
C SER A 115 -0.51 8.88 -15.72
N PHE A 116 0.09 8.03 -14.88
CA PHE A 116 1.15 7.12 -15.27
C PHE A 116 0.65 6.04 -16.25
N GLU A 117 -0.49 5.40 -15.98
CA GLU A 117 -1.08 4.41 -16.89
C GLU A 117 -1.42 5.04 -18.25
N LYS A 118 -2.01 6.24 -18.27
CA LYS A 118 -2.26 6.97 -19.52
C LYS A 118 -0.96 7.29 -20.26
N ALA A 119 0.07 7.74 -19.56
CA ALA A 119 1.37 8.03 -20.14
C ALA A 119 2.07 6.75 -20.66
N LEU A 120 1.97 5.64 -19.93
CA LEU A 120 2.48 4.32 -20.31
C LEU A 120 1.79 3.84 -21.59
N LEU A 121 0.46 3.89 -21.64
CA LEU A 121 -0.35 3.44 -22.78
C LEU A 121 -0.07 4.30 -24.02
N LEU A 122 0.05 5.63 -23.87
CA LEU A 122 0.46 6.54 -24.96
C LEU A 122 1.85 6.21 -25.49
N THR A 123 2.79 5.94 -24.60
CA THR A 123 4.16 5.56 -24.94
C THR A 123 4.19 4.23 -25.69
N GLN A 124 3.53 3.20 -25.15
CA GLN A 124 3.39 1.90 -25.79
C GLN A 124 2.75 2.01 -27.18
N LYS A 125 1.67 2.80 -27.32
CA LYS A 125 1.01 3.02 -28.61
C LYS A 125 1.93 3.74 -29.61
N LYS A 126 2.69 4.74 -29.17
CA LYS A 126 3.62 5.50 -30.02
C LYS A 126 4.76 4.61 -30.52
N TYR A 127 5.30 3.77 -29.64
CA TYR A 127 6.44 2.90 -29.95
C TYR A 127 6.05 1.48 -30.42
N ALA A 128 4.76 1.17 -30.54
CA ALA A 128 4.28 -0.15 -30.96
C ALA A 128 4.87 -0.63 -32.30
N HIS A 129 5.04 0.29 -33.25
CA HIS A 129 5.63 -0.01 -34.55
C HIS A 129 7.13 -0.36 -34.46
N ILE A 130 7.87 0.26 -33.54
CA ILE A 130 9.28 -0.03 -33.28
C ILE A 130 9.42 -1.37 -32.56
N ILE A 131 8.57 -1.64 -31.57
CA ILE A 131 8.55 -2.94 -30.86
C ILE A 131 8.27 -4.06 -31.85
N LYS A 132 7.25 -3.89 -32.71
CA LYS A 132 6.91 -4.86 -33.75
C LYS A 132 8.04 -5.06 -34.76
N ALA A 133 8.72 -3.98 -35.18
CA ALA A 133 9.86 -4.07 -36.08
C ALA A 133 11.11 -4.72 -35.46
N LEU A 134 11.20 -4.77 -34.12
CA LEU A 134 12.25 -5.48 -33.40
C LEU A 134 11.90 -6.95 -33.15
N GLU A 135 10.62 -7.30 -33.09
CA GLU A 135 10.12 -8.67 -32.93
C GLU A 135 10.17 -9.47 -34.23
N ASP A 136 10.02 -8.81 -35.39
CA ASP A 136 10.14 -9.40 -36.73
C ASP A 136 11.61 -9.59 -37.21
N LYS A 137 12.60 -9.39 -36.34
CA LYS A 137 14.04 -9.62 -36.61
C LYS A 137 14.57 -10.82 -35.85
#